data_AF-A0A7X5C5G6-F1
#
_entry.id   AF-A0A7X5C5G6-F1
#
_cell.length_a   1.000
_cell.length_b   1.000
_cell.length_c   1.000
_cell.angle_alpha   90.00
_cell.angle_beta   90.00
_cell.angle_gamma   90.00
#
_symmetry.space_group_name_H-M   'P 1'
#
loop_
_entity.id
_entity.type
_entity.pdbx_description
1 polymer ?
#
loop_
_entity_poly.entity_id
_entity_poly.type
_entity_poly.pdbx_seq_one_letter_code
_entity_poly.pdbx_strand_id
1 'polypeptide(L)'
;MPQGNPRPGEKYLHFKEKLYQIVTVAEHSETEELLVVYQALYGDFRTYARPFSLFTGRVDKEKYPDALQEYRFQLVGQQAESEAIFLERPGAGKETAQDKLMAFFDAETMEEKYKILLDMRDEIDDHMINNMAVVLDIVIEEGPLERRYEELKTCVRTFQKYECGRLRQ
;
A
#
# COMPACT_ATOMS: atom_id res chain seq x y z
N MET A 1 -19.82 -20.40 7.32
CA MET A 1 -19.34 -19.28 8.16
C MET A 1 -18.94 -18.14 7.23
N PRO A 2 -19.37 -16.89 7.48
CA PRO A 2 -19.30 -15.83 6.47
C PRO A 2 -17.88 -15.37 6.09
N GLN A 3 -16.84 -15.70 6.87
CA GLN A 3 -15.43 -15.38 6.55
C GLN A 3 -14.46 -16.57 6.53
N GLY A 4 -14.97 -17.81 6.60
CA GLY A 4 -14.12 -19.01 6.63
C GLY A 4 -13.38 -19.23 7.96
N ASN A 5 -12.40 -20.14 7.94
CA ASN A 5 -11.52 -20.46 9.07
C ASN A 5 -10.15 -19.81 8.82
N PRO A 6 -9.65 -18.88 9.67
CA PRO A 6 -8.36 -18.24 9.48
C PRO A 6 -7.24 -19.28 9.41
N ARG A 7 -6.40 -19.21 8.37
CA ARG A 7 -5.27 -20.11 8.17
C ARG A 7 -3.94 -19.39 8.38
N PRO A 8 -2.91 -20.10 8.89
CA PRO A 8 -1.55 -19.57 8.95
C PRO A 8 -1.12 -18.93 7.63
N GLY A 9 -0.59 -17.72 7.71
CA GLY A 9 -0.10 -16.95 6.57
C GLY A 9 -1.13 -16.02 5.93
N GLU A 10 -2.44 -16.20 6.18
CA GLU A 10 -3.48 -15.31 5.67
C GLU A 10 -3.40 -13.92 6.29
N LYS A 11 -3.73 -12.89 5.51
CA LYS A 11 -3.67 -11.49 5.93
C LYS A 11 -5.06 -10.92 6.07
N TYR A 12 -5.25 -10.18 7.15
CA TYR A 12 -6.53 -9.61 7.52
C TYR A 12 -6.35 -8.12 7.81
N LEU A 13 -7.20 -7.31 7.20
CA LEU A 13 -7.31 -5.89 7.48
C LEU A 13 -8.34 -5.68 8.58
N HIS A 14 -7.96 -4.97 9.64
CA HIS A 14 -8.89 -4.58 10.68
C HIS A 14 -9.74 -3.39 10.21
N PHE A 15 -10.94 -3.22 10.76
CA PHE A 15 -11.83 -2.08 10.44
C PHE A 15 -11.24 -0.68 10.74
N LYS A 16 -10.10 -0.64 11.42
CA LYS A 16 -9.30 0.57 11.67
C LYS A 16 -8.11 0.69 10.71
N GLU A 17 -8.21 0.06 9.54
CA GLU A 17 -7.21 0.09 8.46
C GLU A 17 -5.83 -0.42 8.89
N LYS A 18 -5.80 -1.32 9.87
CA LYS A 18 -4.58 -1.89 10.43
C LYS A 18 -4.36 -3.30 9.90
N LEU A 19 -3.19 -3.59 9.34
CA LEU A 19 -2.92 -4.87 8.70
C LEU A 19 -2.33 -5.89 9.69
N TYR A 20 -2.85 -7.11 9.63
CA TYR A 20 -2.41 -8.23 10.46
C TYR A 20 -2.24 -9.51 9.64
N GLN A 21 -1.38 -10.41 10.12
CA GLN A 21 -1.20 -11.74 9.57
C GLN A 21 -1.57 -12.81 10.60
N ILE A 22 -2.27 -13.85 10.17
CA ILE A 22 -2.55 -15.01 11.01
C ILE A 22 -1.27 -15.82 11.15
N VAL A 23 -0.84 -16.03 12.39
CA VAL A 23 0.26 -16.93 12.71
C VAL A 23 -0.28 -18.35 12.80
N THR A 24 -1.30 -18.56 13.63
CA THR A 24 -1.96 -19.85 13.80
C THR A 24 -3.28 -19.71 14.57
N VAL A 25 -4.07 -20.78 14.63
CA VAL A 25 -5.17 -20.93 15.58
C VAL A 25 -4.69 -21.87 16.68
N ALA A 26 -4.81 -21.44 17.93
CA ALA A 26 -4.43 -22.18 19.12
C ALA A 26 -5.69 -22.57 19.91
N GLU A 27 -5.58 -23.63 20.70
CA GLU A 27 -6.61 -24.03 21.66
C GLU A 27 -6.15 -23.62 23.05
N HIS A 28 -7.01 -22.91 23.80
CA HIS A 28 -6.69 -22.47 25.14
C HIS A 28 -6.73 -23.67 26.11
N SER A 29 -5.59 -24.03 26.69
CA SER A 29 -5.44 -25.28 27.45
C SER A 29 -6.33 -25.39 28.70
N GLU A 30 -6.81 -24.28 29.24
CA GLU A 30 -7.65 -24.28 30.45
C GLU A 30 -9.16 -24.20 30.15
N THR A 31 -9.54 -23.67 29.00
CA THR A 31 -10.96 -23.43 28.65
C THR A 31 -11.41 -24.15 27.39
N GLU A 32 -10.49 -24.79 26.67
CA GLU A 32 -10.70 -25.46 25.37
C GLU A 32 -11.24 -24.50 24.29
N GLU A 33 -11.16 -23.18 24.53
CA GLU A 33 -11.62 -22.18 23.58
C GLU A 33 -10.59 -21.95 22.47
N LEU A 34 -11.08 -21.82 21.22
CA LEU A 34 -10.23 -21.50 20.09
C LEU A 34 -9.81 -20.02 20.12
N LEU A 35 -8.50 -19.79 20.03
CA LEU A 35 -7.87 -18.48 19.95
C LEU A 35 -7.17 -18.32 18.60
N VAL A 36 -7.42 -17.19 17.95
CA VAL A 36 -6.67 -16.78 16.76
C VAL A 36 -5.42 -16.04 17.23
N VAL A 37 -4.24 -16.56 16.88
CA VAL A 37 -2.95 -15.93 17.12
C VAL A 37 -2.54 -15.19 15.84
N TYR A 38 -2.38 -13.88 15.94
CA TYR A 38 -2.11 -13.02 14.79
C TYR A 38 -1.06 -11.95 15.14
N GLN A 39 -0.30 -11.54 14.15
CA GLN A 39 0.78 -10.58 14.28
C GLN A 39 0.42 -9.28 13.56
N ALA A 40 0.71 -8.14 14.18
CA ALA A 40 0.65 -6.84 13.51
C ALA A 40 1.72 -6.78 12.42
N LEU A 41 1.34 -6.33 11.22
CA LEU A 41 2.29 -6.06 10.14
C LEU A 41 2.74 -4.58 10.13
N TYR A 42 2.65 -3.91 11.29
CA TYR A 42 2.99 -2.51 11.49
C TYR A 42 3.68 -2.30 12.84
N GLY A 43 4.38 -1.17 12.98
CA GLY A 43 5.07 -0.80 14.23
C GLY A 43 6.08 -1.87 14.68
N ASP A 44 6.01 -2.29 15.95
CA ASP A 44 6.93 -3.28 16.55
C ASP A 44 6.60 -4.75 16.18
N PHE A 45 5.71 -5.01 15.21
CA PHE A 45 5.29 -6.36 14.80
C PHE A 45 4.80 -7.27 15.95
N ARG A 46 4.05 -6.69 16.88
CA ARG A 46 3.55 -7.40 18.07
C ARG A 46 2.56 -8.51 17.71
N THR A 47 2.64 -9.60 18.47
CA THR A 47 1.73 -10.75 18.35
C THR A 47 0.64 -10.68 19.41
N TYR A 48 -0.59 -10.99 19.01
CA TYR A 48 -1.78 -10.96 19.83
C TYR A 48 -2.53 -12.29 19.75
N ALA A 49 -3.29 -12.61 20.79
CA ALA A 49 -4.23 -13.72 20.82
C ALA A 49 -5.64 -13.20 21.10
N ARG A 50 -6.65 -13.70 20.38
CA ARG A 50 -8.04 -13.29 20.56
C ARG A 50 -8.99 -14.47 20.35
N PRO A 51 -10.11 -14.56 21.11
CA PRO A 51 -11.14 -15.57 20.87
C PRO A 51 -11.63 -15.59 19.43
N PHE A 52 -11.73 -16.79 18.86
CA PHE A 52 -12.12 -17.04 17.48
C PHE A 52 -13.45 -16.39 17.10
N SER A 53 -14.44 -16.53 17.99
CA SER A 53 -15.78 -15.96 17.83
C SER A 53 -15.77 -14.42 17.74
N LEU A 54 -14.86 -13.78 18.47
CA LEU A 54 -14.71 -12.32 18.46
C LEU A 54 -13.87 -11.83 17.28
N PHE A 55 -12.93 -12.63 16.79
CA PHE A 55 -12.12 -12.30 15.62
C PHE A 55 -12.96 -12.31 14.34
N THR A 56 -13.75 -13.37 14.14
CA THR A 56 -14.64 -13.55 12.98
C THR A 56 -15.95 -12.77 13.08
N GLY A 57 -16.13 -12.01 14.16
CA GLY A 57 -17.33 -11.24 14.45
C GLY A 57 -17.50 -9.99 13.58
N ARG A 58 -18.75 -9.56 13.42
CA ARG A 58 -19.11 -8.31 12.75
C ARG A 58 -18.64 -7.08 13.53
N VAL A 59 -18.45 -5.96 12.82
CA VAL A 59 -18.24 -4.67 13.46
C VAL A 59 -19.51 -4.27 14.17
N ASP A 60 -19.36 -3.75 15.38
CA ASP A 60 -20.44 -3.15 16.12
C ASP A 60 -20.70 -1.75 15.55
N LYS A 61 -21.75 -1.62 14.73
CA LYS A 61 -22.11 -0.36 14.07
C LYS A 61 -22.76 0.66 15.01
N GLU A 62 -23.25 0.24 16.17
CA GLU A 62 -23.74 1.19 17.19
C GLU A 62 -22.56 1.91 17.83
N LYS A 63 -21.48 1.19 18.09
CA LYS A 63 -20.24 1.75 18.65
C LYS A 63 -19.35 2.43 17.61
N TYR A 64 -19.37 1.95 16.36
CA TYR A 64 -18.55 2.47 15.27
C TYR A 64 -19.42 2.68 14.01
N PRO A 65 -20.20 3.77 13.96
CA PRO A 65 -21.12 4.04 12.86
C PRO A 65 -20.38 4.30 11.53
N ASP A 66 -19.17 4.86 11.60
CA ASP A 66 -18.35 5.21 10.42
C ASP A 66 -17.55 4.01 9.87
N ALA A 67 -17.69 2.82 10.46
CA ALA A 67 -16.99 1.65 9.96
C ALA A 67 -17.54 1.21 8.59
N LEU A 68 -16.72 1.41 7.56
CA LEU A 68 -17.04 0.99 6.18
C LEU A 68 -17.08 -0.54 6.03
N GLN A 69 -16.29 -1.25 6.83
CA GLN A 69 -16.21 -2.72 6.80
C GLN A 69 -17.34 -3.38 7.60
N GLU A 70 -17.87 -4.50 7.10
CA GLU A 70 -18.91 -5.28 7.79
C GLU A 70 -18.34 -6.11 8.96
N TYR A 71 -17.09 -6.55 8.86
CA TYR A 71 -16.44 -7.43 9.81
C TYR A 71 -15.24 -6.76 10.48
N ARG A 72 -14.94 -7.18 11.72
CA ARG A 72 -13.84 -6.58 12.49
C ARG A 72 -12.48 -6.78 11.83
N PHE A 73 -12.31 -7.96 11.25
CA PHE A 73 -11.16 -8.33 10.44
C PHE A 73 -11.72 -8.82 9.11
N GLN A 74 -11.12 -8.41 8.00
CA GLN A 74 -11.53 -8.83 6.67
C GLN A 74 -10.32 -9.39 5.94
N LEU A 75 -10.47 -10.60 5.38
CA LEU A 75 -9.42 -11.24 4.61
C LEU A 75 -9.08 -10.35 3.40
N VAL A 76 -7.80 -10.04 3.25
CA VAL A 76 -7.28 -9.27 2.11
C VAL A 76 -6.52 -10.20 1.17
N GLY A 77 -6.82 -10.07 -0.12
CA GLY A 77 -6.05 -10.72 -1.18
C GLY A 77 -4.72 -9.99 -1.43
N GLN A 78 -3.84 -10.59 -2.23
CA GLN A 78 -2.50 -10.06 -2.51
C GLN A 78 -2.49 -8.63 -3.07
N GLN A 79 -3.53 -8.20 -3.80
CA GLN A 79 -3.63 -6.84 -4.33
C GLN A 79 -3.96 -5.80 -3.24
N ALA A 80 -4.90 -6.09 -2.35
CA ALA A 80 -5.27 -5.21 -1.23
C ALA A 80 -4.19 -5.18 -0.14
N GLU A 81 -3.33 -6.19 -0.08
CA GLU A 81 -2.16 -6.21 0.77
C GLU A 81 -1.15 -5.11 0.40
N SER A 82 -0.84 -4.98 -0.90
CA SER A 82 0.04 -3.92 -1.41
C SER A 82 -0.52 -2.53 -1.11
N GLU A 83 -1.84 -2.33 -1.23
CA GLU A 83 -2.51 -1.07 -0.90
C GLU A 83 -2.49 -0.78 0.61
N ALA A 84 -2.77 -1.77 1.47
CA ALA A 84 -2.77 -1.58 2.92
C ALA A 84 -1.37 -1.38 3.52
N ILE A 85 -0.36 -2.10 3.02
CA ILE A 85 1.06 -1.87 3.39
C ILE A 85 1.50 -0.47 2.96
N PHE A 86 0.97 0.02 1.84
CA PHE A 86 1.25 1.37 1.34
C PHE A 86 0.58 2.45 2.21
N LEU A 87 -0.65 2.23 2.70
CA LEU A 87 -1.40 3.12 3.59
C LEU A 87 -0.83 3.19 5.03
N GLU A 88 -0.09 2.17 5.48
CA GLU A 88 0.48 2.09 6.84
C GLU A 88 1.81 2.88 7.01
N ARG A 89 2.31 3.56 5.98
CA ARG A 89 3.41 4.53 6.14
C ARG A 89 2.85 5.76 6.87
N PRO A 90 3.44 6.19 8.01
CA PRO A 90 2.87 7.27 8.82
C PRO A 90 2.88 8.59 8.03
N GLY A 91 1.70 9.01 7.56
CA GLY A 91 1.52 10.23 6.78
C GLY A 91 0.15 10.37 6.11
N ALA A 92 -0.91 9.75 6.63
CA ALA A 92 -2.25 9.84 6.07
C ALA A 92 -2.91 11.18 6.43
N GLY A 93 -2.92 12.12 5.49
CA GLY A 93 -3.55 13.43 5.65
C GLY A 93 -3.00 14.50 4.72
N LYS A 94 -3.09 14.27 3.39
CA LYS A 94 -3.02 15.22 2.27
C LYS A 94 -3.19 14.37 0.98
N GLU A 95 -3.49 14.96 -0.16
CA GLU A 95 -3.18 14.35 -1.47
C GLU A 95 -1.65 14.19 -1.57
N THR A 96 -1.10 13.25 -0.82
CA THR A 96 0.32 13.14 -0.54
C THR A 96 1.01 12.58 -1.76
N ALA A 97 2.24 13.01 -2.04
CA ALA A 97 3.22 12.48 -3.00
C ALA A 97 2.94 11.10 -3.66
N GLN A 98 2.47 10.13 -2.88
CA GLN A 98 1.91 8.83 -3.27
C GLN A 98 0.80 8.89 -4.33
N ASP A 99 -0.25 9.70 -4.16
CA ASP A 99 -1.36 9.82 -5.12
C ASP A 99 -0.84 10.39 -6.44
N LYS A 100 0.06 11.38 -6.34
CA LYS A 100 0.76 11.94 -7.49
C LYS A 100 1.65 10.88 -8.16
N LEU A 101 2.28 9.98 -7.40
CA LEU A 101 3.08 8.89 -7.95
C LEU A 101 2.20 7.86 -8.69
N MET A 102 1.03 7.52 -8.14
CA MET A 102 0.07 6.64 -8.81
C MET A 102 -0.44 7.29 -10.10
N ALA A 103 -0.82 8.57 -10.04
CA ALA A 103 -1.20 9.34 -11.23
C ALA A 103 -0.08 9.35 -12.30
N PHE A 104 1.19 9.39 -11.89
CA PHE A 104 2.32 9.31 -12.81
C PHE A 104 2.41 7.94 -13.52
N PHE A 105 2.13 6.84 -12.82
CA PHE A 105 2.11 5.51 -13.41
C PHE A 105 0.93 5.31 -14.36
N ASP A 106 -0.24 5.85 -14.00
CA ASP A 106 -1.46 5.74 -14.81
C ASP A 106 -1.46 6.67 -16.03
N ALA A 107 -0.62 7.70 -16.05
CA ALA A 107 -0.52 8.64 -17.16
C ALA A 107 -0.06 7.96 -18.46
N GLU A 108 -0.92 8.02 -19.47
CA GLU A 108 -0.69 7.42 -20.79
C GLU A 108 0.33 8.21 -21.61
N THR A 109 0.41 9.53 -21.40
CA THR A 109 1.29 10.41 -22.17
C THR A 109 2.50 10.89 -21.36
N MET A 110 3.64 11.06 -22.04
CA MET A 110 4.83 11.66 -21.41
C MET A 110 4.61 13.12 -20.98
N GLU A 111 3.65 13.81 -21.60
CA GLU A 111 3.26 15.17 -21.21
C GLU A 111 2.57 15.20 -19.84
N GLU A 112 1.63 14.29 -19.58
CA GLU A 112 0.96 14.16 -18.29
C GLU A 112 1.96 13.76 -17.20
N LYS A 113 2.83 12.78 -17.48
CA LYS A 113 3.94 12.39 -16.61
C LYS A 113 4.83 13.58 -16.24
N TYR A 114 5.14 14.44 -17.21
CA TYR A 114 5.93 15.65 -16.96
C TYR A 114 5.21 16.67 -16.07
N LYS A 115 3.90 16.89 -16.26
CA LYS A 115 3.10 17.80 -15.41
C LYS A 115 3.06 17.31 -13.97
N ILE A 116 2.85 16.01 -13.77
CA ILE A 116 2.80 15.39 -12.45
C ILE A 116 4.15 15.52 -11.74
N LEU A 117 5.27 15.31 -12.45
CA LEU A 117 6.62 15.53 -11.91
C LEU A 117 6.86 16.97 -11.45
N LEU A 118 6.29 17.96 -12.12
CA LEU A 118 6.38 19.36 -11.70
C LEU A 118 5.56 19.61 -10.42
N ASP A 119 4.34 19.08 -10.38
CA ASP A 119 3.41 19.27 -9.25
C ASP A 119 3.85 18.54 -7.96
N MET A 120 4.69 17.50 -8.07
CA MET A 120 5.25 16.79 -6.91
C MET A 120 6.68 17.23 -6.54
N ARG A 121 7.25 18.25 -7.19
CA ARG A 121 8.66 18.66 -7.01
C ARG A 121 9.05 18.84 -5.54
N ASP A 122 8.19 19.46 -4.75
CA ASP A 122 8.50 19.84 -3.36
C ASP A 122 8.29 18.67 -2.37
N GLU A 123 7.78 17.54 -2.84
CA GLU A 123 7.47 16.35 -2.03
C GLU A 123 8.21 15.09 -2.51
N ILE A 124 9.07 15.20 -3.53
CA ILE A 124 9.75 14.05 -4.12
C ILE A 124 10.85 13.49 -3.20
N ASP A 125 10.98 12.17 -3.13
CA ASP A 125 12.06 11.48 -2.43
C ASP A 125 12.86 10.56 -3.38
N ASP A 126 14.02 10.06 -2.91
CA ASP A 126 14.88 9.16 -3.68
C ASP A 126 14.17 7.86 -4.10
N HIS A 127 13.23 7.37 -3.29
CA HIS A 127 12.50 6.14 -3.55
C HIS A 127 11.51 6.32 -4.70
N MET A 128 10.81 7.45 -4.75
CA MET A 128 9.92 7.84 -5.85
C MET A 128 10.70 7.96 -7.16
N ILE A 129 11.88 8.60 -7.15
CA ILE A 129 12.74 8.71 -8.33
C ILE A 129 13.15 7.32 -8.83
N ASN A 130 13.60 6.42 -7.95
CA ASN A 130 13.97 5.07 -8.32
C ASN A 130 12.80 4.30 -8.95
N ASN A 131 11.61 4.36 -8.36
CA ASN A 131 10.43 3.67 -8.91
C ASN A 131 10.03 4.21 -10.28
N MET A 132 10.06 5.54 -10.46
CA MET A 132 9.77 6.16 -11.76
C MET A 132 10.83 5.82 -12.81
N ALA A 133 12.10 5.77 -12.42
CA ALA A 133 13.20 5.37 -13.30
C ALA A 133 13.03 3.92 -13.79
N VAL A 134 12.62 3.00 -12.91
CA VAL A 134 12.32 1.61 -13.27
C VAL A 134 11.15 1.53 -14.25
N VAL A 135 10.07 2.28 -14.01
CA VAL A 135 8.89 2.28 -14.91
C VAL A 135 9.21 2.83 -16.30
N LEU A 136 10.11 3.81 -16.38
CA LEU A 136 10.53 4.42 -17.63
C LEU A 136 11.73 3.74 -18.29
N ASP A 137 12.28 2.68 -17.69
CA ASP A 137 13.50 2.00 -18.12
C ASP A 137 14.71 2.96 -18.28
N ILE A 138 14.85 3.88 -17.32
CA ILE A 138 15.92 4.87 -17.25
C ILE A 138 16.89 4.49 -16.13
N VAL A 139 18.18 4.68 -16.40
CA VAL A 139 19.22 4.62 -15.36
C VAL A 139 19.52 6.04 -14.88
N ILE A 140 19.29 6.31 -13.59
CA ILE A 140 19.62 7.59 -12.95
C ILE A 140 20.77 7.35 -11.98
N GLU A 141 21.86 8.11 -12.12
CA GLU A 141 23.04 7.97 -11.28
C GLU A 141 22.72 8.31 -9.82
N GLU A 142 23.42 7.67 -8.88
CA GLU A 142 23.35 8.03 -7.47
C GLU A 142 23.98 9.41 -7.24
N GLY A 143 23.32 10.25 -6.43
CA GLY A 143 23.76 11.61 -6.20
C GLY A 143 22.74 12.42 -5.38
N PRO A 144 22.95 13.75 -5.26
CA PRO A 144 22.00 14.62 -4.57
C PRO A 144 20.61 14.56 -5.20
N LEU A 145 19.56 14.56 -4.36
CA LEU A 145 18.16 14.42 -4.77
C LEU A 145 17.78 15.38 -5.90
N GLU A 146 18.15 16.65 -5.80
CA GLU A 146 17.89 17.67 -6.82
C GLU A 146 18.48 17.30 -8.18
N ARG A 147 19.71 16.76 -8.20
CA ARG A 147 20.36 16.35 -9.44
C ARG A 147 19.62 15.17 -10.07
N ARG A 148 19.24 14.18 -9.26
CA ARG A 148 18.50 12.99 -9.71
C ARG A 148 17.12 13.37 -10.26
N TYR A 149 16.44 14.31 -9.61
CA TYR A 149 15.17 14.85 -10.09
C TYR A 149 15.33 15.57 -11.44
N GLU A 150 16.36 16.41 -11.59
CA GLU A 150 16.65 17.08 -12.86
C GLU A 150 16.99 16.10 -13.98
N GLU A 151 17.73 15.03 -13.68
CA GLU A 151 18.01 13.94 -14.62
C GLU A 151 16.71 13.24 -15.06
N LEU A 152 15.86 12.81 -14.11
CA LEU A 152 14.54 12.22 -14.41
C LEU A 152 13.69 13.15 -15.29
N LYS A 153 13.57 14.43 -14.91
CA LYS A 153 12.80 15.44 -15.63
C LYS A 153 13.32 15.65 -17.06
N THR A 154 14.65 15.66 -17.22
CA THR A 154 15.29 15.79 -18.54
C THR A 154 15.03 14.57 -19.41
N CYS A 155 15.08 13.36 -18.84
CA CYS A 155 14.75 12.14 -19.55
C CYS A 155 13.29 12.13 -20.00
N VAL A 156 12.32 12.40 -19.12
CA VAL A 156 10.89 12.44 -19.48
C VAL A 156 10.62 13.46 -20.59
N ARG A 157 11.23 14.65 -20.50
CA ARG A 157 11.12 15.68 -21.56
C ARG A 157 11.77 15.25 -22.87
N THR A 158 12.85 14.47 -22.81
CA THR A 158 13.50 13.91 -23.99
C THR A 158 12.60 12.84 -24.63
N PHE A 159 12.03 11.94 -23.84
CA PHE A 159 11.04 10.97 -24.32
C PHE A 159 9.82 11.64 -24.95
N GLN A 160 9.28 12.70 -24.33
CA GLN A 160 8.20 13.51 -24.91
C GLN A 160 8.54 14.01 -26.33
N LYS A 161 9.81 14.36 -26.57
CA LYS A 161 10.27 14.89 -27.86
C LYS A 161 10.53 13.81 -28.91
N TYR A 162 10.92 12.59 -28.52
CA TYR A 162 11.43 11.57 -29.44
C TYR A 162 10.57 10.29 -29.55
N GLU A 163 9.72 9.98 -28.57
CA GLU A 163 8.84 8.79 -28.60
C GLU A 163 7.57 9.00 -29.43
N CYS A 164 7.08 10.24 -29.56
CA CYS A 164 5.92 10.55 -30.42
C CYS A 164 6.20 10.38 -31.92
N GLY A 165 7.44 10.05 -32.32
CA GLY A 165 7.85 9.86 -33.72
C GLY A 165 7.97 8.41 -34.17
N ARG A 166 7.84 7.41 -33.29
CA ARG A 166 8.04 5.98 -33.64
C ARG A 166 6.72 5.24 -33.83
N LEU A 167 5.85 5.78 -34.68
CA LEU A 167 4.94 4.93 -35.46
C LEU A 167 5.81 4.10 -36.40
N ARG A 168 6.05 2.83 -36.05
CA ARG A 168 6.55 1.82 -36.99
C ARG A 168 5.59 1.82 -38.20
N GLN A 169 6.07 2.29 -39.34
CA GLN A 169 5.58 1.81 -40.65
C GLN A 169 6.15 0.43 -40.92
#